data_AF-A0A7X0ZZ55-F1
#
_entry.id   AF-A0A7X0ZZ55-F1
#
_cell.length_a   1.000
_cell.length_b   1.000
_cell.length_c   1.000
_cell.angle_alpha   90.00
_cell.angle_beta   90.00
_cell.angle_gamma   90.00
#
_symmetry.space_group_name_H-M   'P 1'
#
loop_
_entity.id
_entity.type
_entity.pdbx_description
1 polymer ?
#
loop_
_entity_poly.entity_id
_entity_poly.type
_entity_poly.pdbx_seq_one_letter_code
_entity_poly.pdbx_strand_id
1 'polypeptide(L)'
;MTLSKEQIKSTKSEFAANLAQADLTVAEVAKELNTSEVKIERILGLKQRSLNDGWILRNYLLEKVAEAGKTPVPFTALGGDYHGYWFLDGGQIDSGVLSEGDR
;
A
#
# COMPACT_ATOMS: atom_id res chain seq x y z
N MET A 1 -3.14 -17.80 -1.92
CA MET A 1 -3.17 -17.59 -0.45
C MET A 1 -4.08 -16.41 -0.17
N THR A 2 -5.05 -16.58 0.72
CA THR A 2 -6.06 -15.55 1.03
C THR A 2 -5.80 -15.05 2.44
N LEU A 3 -5.78 -13.73 2.63
CA LEU A 3 -5.61 -13.13 3.95
C LEU A 3 -6.77 -13.53 4.86
N SER A 4 -6.47 -13.99 6.07
CA SER A 4 -7.48 -14.22 7.11
C SER A 4 -8.14 -12.90 7.51
N LYS A 5 -9.37 -12.94 8.03
CA LYS A 5 -10.10 -11.73 8.48
C LYS A 5 -9.28 -10.88 9.46
N GLU A 6 -8.51 -11.53 10.33
CA GLU A 6 -7.61 -10.86 11.28
C GLU A 6 -6.42 -10.18 10.59
N GLN A 7 -5.84 -10.81 9.56
CA GLN A 7 -4.79 -10.17 8.77
C GLN A 7 -5.34 -8.96 8.01
N ILE A 8 -6.51 -9.06 7.39
CA ILE A 8 -7.17 -7.93 6.72
C ILE A 8 -7.36 -6.75 7.69
N LYS A 9 -7.84 -7.03 8.90
CA LYS A 9 -8.02 -6.00 9.94
C LYS A 9 -6.69 -5.40 10.38
N SER A 10 -5.66 -6.23 10.55
CA SER A 10 -4.32 -5.79 10.93
C SER A 10 -3.71 -4.91 9.84
N THR A 11 -3.71 -5.35 8.58
CA THR A 11 -3.24 -4.58 7.41
C THR A 11 -3.92 -3.23 7.27
N LYS A 12 -5.25 -3.18 7.45
CA LYS A 12 -5.99 -1.91 7.45
C LYS A 12 -5.51 -0.95 8.54
N SER A 13 -5.28 -1.48 9.73
CA SER A 13 -4.83 -0.69 10.86
C SER A 13 -3.38 -0.23 10.66
N GLU A 14 -2.52 -1.09 10.12
CA GLU A 14 -1.13 -0.78 9.76
C GLU A 14 -1.06 0.31 8.69
N PHE A 15 -1.92 0.24 7.66
CA PHE A 15 -2.04 1.28 6.64
C PHE A 15 -2.45 2.62 7.24
N ALA A 16 -3.51 2.64 8.06
CA ALA A 16 -3.98 3.86 8.70
C ALA A 16 -2.93 4.45 9.66
N ALA A 17 -2.22 3.58 10.39
CA ALA A 17 -1.15 4.00 11.29
C ALA A 17 0.04 4.59 10.50
N ASN A 18 0.48 3.95 9.41
CA ASN A 18 1.54 4.50 8.56
C ASN A 18 1.14 5.83 7.92
N LEU A 19 -0.10 5.97 7.47
CA LEU A 19 -0.61 7.21 6.86
C LEU A 19 -0.64 8.35 7.90
N ALA A 20 -1.08 8.07 9.12
CA ALA A 20 -1.02 9.01 10.24
C ALA A 20 0.43 9.35 10.65
N GLN A 21 1.35 8.38 10.58
CA GLN A 21 2.77 8.63 10.83
C GLN A 21 3.36 9.49 9.70
N ALA A 22 3.05 9.22 8.44
CA ALA A 22 3.59 9.99 7.32
C ALA A 22 3.13 11.46 7.32
N ASP A 23 2.12 11.81 8.14
CA ASP A 23 1.45 13.11 8.11
C ASP A 23 0.84 13.41 6.72
N LEU A 24 0.55 12.35 5.96
CA LEU A 24 0.00 12.44 4.61
C LEU A 24 -1.51 12.22 4.63
N THR A 25 -2.20 12.87 3.72
CA THR A 25 -3.63 12.61 3.47
C THR A 25 -3.79 11.71 2.25
N VAL A 26 -4.94 11.04 2.15
CA VAL A 26 -5.28 10.22 0.97
C VAL A 26 -5.18 11.02 -0.33
N ALA A 27 -5.55 12.31 -0.30
CA ALA A 27 -5.42 13.24 -1.42
C ALA A 27 -3.97 13.43 -1.87
N GLU A 28 -3.05 13.67 -0.93
CA GLU A 28 -1.63 13.86 -1.23
C GLU A 28 -1.02 12.57 -1.79
N VAL A 29 -1.32 11.43 -1.15
CA VAL A 29 -0.86 10.11 -1.63
C VAL A 29 -1.39 9.83 -3.04
N ALA A 30 -2.66 10.12 -3.30
CA ALA A 30 -3.27 9.94 -4.62
C ALA A 30 -2.60 10.82 -5.67
N LYS A 31 -2.35 12.09 -5.35
CA LYS A 31 -1.67 13.04 -6.24
C LYS A 31 -0.26 12.61 -6.58
N GLU A 32 0.52 12.19 -5.59
CA GLU A 32 1.92 11.74 -5.76
C GLU A 32 2.00 10.45 -6.56
N LEU A 33 1.10 9.50 -6.31
CA LEU A 33 0.99 8.24 -7.07
C LEU A 33 0.23 8.39 -8.40
N ASN A 34 -0.07 9.63 -8.81
CA ASN A 34 -0.82 9.96 -10.03
C ASN A 34 -2.12 9.15 -10.19
N THR A 35 -2.88 9.04 -9.11
CA THR A 35 -4.09 8.22 -9.04
C THR A 35 -5.26 8.95 -8.38
N SER A 36 -6.41 8.28 -8.30
CA SER A 36 -7.61 8.81 -7.66
C SER A 36 -7.67 8.43 -6.19
N GLU A 37 -8.16 9.35 -5.36
CA GLU A 37 -8.38 9.13 -3.91
C GLU A 37 -9.22 7.88 -3.64
N VAL A 38 -10.29 7.68 -4.41
CA VAL A 38 -11.17 6.50 -4.33
C VAL A 38 -10.39 5.20 -4.47
N LYS A 39 -9.35 5.19 -5.29
CA LYS A 39 -8.52 4.00 -5.50
C LYS A 39 -7.63 3.74 -4.30
N ILE A 40 -7.00 4.78 -3.75
CA ILE A 40 -6.23 4.67 -2.51
C ILE A 40 -7.14 4.17 -1.38
N GLU A 41 -8.34 4.71 -1.23
CA GLU A 41 -9.32 4.23 -0.24
C GLU A 41 -9.71 2.77 -0.45
N ARG A 42 -9.87 2.32 -1.71
CA ARG A 42 -10.11 0.90 -2.03
C ARG A 42 -8.92 0.02 -1.64
N ILE A 43 -7.69 0.48 -1.87
CA ILE A 43 -6.46 -0.25 -1.50
C ILE A 43 -6.32 -0.31 0.02
N LEU A 44 -6.46 0.82 0.72
CA LEU A 44 -6.51 0.91 2.18
C LEU A 44 -7.59 -0.01 2.75
N GLY A 45 -8.74 -0.06 2.07
CA GLY A 45 -9.85 -0.95 2.39
C GLY A 45 -9.62 -2.42 2.05
N LEU A 46 -8.48 -2.81 1.46
CA LEU A 46 -8.20 -4.12 0.87
C LEU A 46 -9.35 -4.63 0.00
N LYS A 47 -10.04 -3.71 -0.68
CA LYS A 47 -11.13 -3.97 -1.62
C LYS A 47 -10.63 -4.01 -3.07
N GLN A 48 -9.39 -3.57 -3.30
CA GLN A 48 -8.79 -3.59 -4.62
C GLN A 48 -8.45 -5.03 -5.05
N ARG A 49 -8.74 -5.36 -6.32
CA ARG A 49 -8.48 -6.70 -6.88
C ARG A 49 -6.98 -6.93 -7.15
N SER A 50 -6.26 -5.86 -7.47
CA SER A 50 -4.82 -5.88 -7.73
C SER A 50 -4.05 -6.02 -6.43
N LEU A 51 -3.32 -7.14 -6.28
CA LEU A 51 -2.41 -7.33 -5.17
C LEU A 51 -1.21 -6.36 -5.26
N ASN A 52 -0.71 -6.11 -6.48
CA ASN A 52 0.40 -5.19 -6.74
C ASN A 52 0.14 -3.79 -6.17
N ASP A 53 -1.07 -3.25 -6.36
CA ASP A 53 -1.46 -1.92 -5.87
C ASP A 53 -1.30 -1.80 -4.34
N GLY A 54 -1.57 -2.87 -3.60
CA GLY A 54 -1.37 -2.92 -2.14
C GLY A 54 0.11 -2.86 -1.76
N TRP A 55 0.98 -3.53 -2.52
CA TRP A 55 2.43 -3.51 -2.29
C TRP A 55 3.04 -2.16 -2.64
N ILE A 56 2.60 -1.53 -3.74
CA ILE A 56 3.03 -0.18 -4.14
C ILE A 56 2.70 0.83 -3.05
N LEU A 57 1.43 0.86 -2.61
CA LEU A 57 0.99 1.80 -1.58
C LEU A 57 1.74 1.58 -0.26
N ARG A 58 2.01 0.32 0.09
CA ARG A 58 2.83 -0.02 1.26
C ARG A 58 4.22 0.57 1.14
N ASN A 59 4.96 0.27 0.07
CA ASN A 59 6.35 0.75 -0.08
C ASN A 59 6.39 2.28 -0.04
N TYR A 60 5.48 2.92 -0.78
CA TYR A 60 5.35 4.37 -0.78
C TYR A 60 5.12 4.94 0.64
N LEU A 61 4.20 4.37 1.42
CA LEU A 61 3.97 4.83 2.79
C LEU A 61 5.18 4.59 3.69
N LEU A 62 5.83 3.43 3.60
CA LEU A 62 7.02 3.12 4.40
C LEU A 62 8.15 4.13 4.12
N GLU A 63 8.39 4.43 2.85
CA GLU A 63 9.35 5.44 2.42
C GLU A 63 8.97 6.83 2.93
N LYS A 64 7.71 7.25 2.74
CA LYS A 64 7.26 8.57 3.20
C LYS A 64 7.32 8.75 4.71
N VAL A 65 7.01 7.72 5.49
CA VAL A 65 7.17 7.76 6.95
C VAL A 65 8.66 7.91 7.32
N ALA A 66 9.54 7.18 6.63
CA ALA A 66 10.98 7.27 6.85
C ALA A 66 11.55 8.64 6.42
N GLU A 67 11.10 9.19 5.29
CA GLU A 67 11.42 10.54 4.82
C GLU A 67 10.94 11.62 5.80
N ALA A 68 9.78 11.41 6.43
CA ALA A 68 9.28 12.26 7.51
C ALA A 68 10.06 12.11 8.83
N GLY A 69 11.11 11.27 8.87
CA GLY A 69 11.95 11.03 10.05
C GLY A 69 11.25 10.19 11.13
N LYS A 70 10.13 9.53 10.81
CA LYS A 70 9.36 8.70 11.72
C LYS A 70 9.63 7.22 11.45
N THR A 71 9.21 6.36 12.38
CA THR A 71 9.37 4.90 12.22
C THR A 71 8.11 4.31 11.58
N PRO A 72 8.21 3.74 10.37
CA PRO A 72 7.07 3.08 9.75
C PRO A 72 6.63 1.85 10.55
N VAL A 73 5.32 1.63 10.59
CA VAL A 73 4.74 0.42 11.17
C VAL A 73 4.95 -0.73 10.18
N PRO A 74 5.66 -1.80 10.56
CA PRO A 74 5.88 -2.93 9.68
C PRO A 74 4.56 -3.65 9.42
N PHE A 75 4.35 -4.03 8.16
CA PHE A 75 3.17 -4.81 7.78
C PHE A 75 3.39 -6.28 8.11
N THR A 76 2.52 -6.85 8.92
CA THR A 76 2.52 -8.27 9.29
C THR A 76 2.01 -9.17 8.17
N ALA A 77 1.00 -8.69 7.43
CA ALA A 77 0.35 -9.44 6.35
C ALA A 77 1.04 -9.25 4.98
N LEU A 78 1.50 -8.02 4.72
CA LEU A 78 2.32 -7.67 3.56
C LEU A 78 3.80 -7.70 3.98
N GLY A 79 4.20 -8.78 4.67
CA GLY A 79 5.57 -8.98 5.14
C GLY A 79 6.35 -9.83 4.14
N GLY A 80 7.63 -9.51 3.94
CA GLY A 80 8.54 -10.28 3.07
C GLY A 80 8.93 -9.57 1.77
N ASP A 81 9.54 -10.34 0.89
CA ASP A 81 10.05 -9.88 -0.41
C ASP A 81 9.04 -10.19 -1.52
N TYR A 82 8.52 -9.15 -2.15
CA TYR A 82 7.50 -9.30 -3.18
C TYR A 82 8.06 -9.85 -4.49
N HIS A 83 9.38 -9.80 -4.73
CA HIS A 83 10.01 -10.45 -5.89
C HIS A 83 9.93 -11.97 -5.82
N GLY A 84 9.70 -12.53 -4.63
CA GLY A 84 9.49 -13.97 -4.44
C GLY A 84 8.13 -14.48 -4.92
N TYR A 85 7.17 -13.61 -5.20
CA TYR A 85 5.82 -14.02 -5.59
C TYR A 85 5.65 -14.03 -7.10
N TRP A 86 5.55 -15.23 -7.69
CA TRP A 86 5.34 -15.42 -9.13
C TRP A 86 4.06 -14.75 -9.70
N PHE A 87 3.09 -14.46 -8.84
CA PHE A 87 1.82 -13.82 -9.20
C PHE A 87 1.82 -12.30 -9.02
N LEU A 88 2.90 -11.73 -8.47
CA LEU A 88 3.10 -10.29 -8.38
C LEU A 88 4.01 -9.82 -9.50
N ASP A 89 3.76 -8.61 -9.97
CA ASP A 89 4.66 -7.95 -10.92
C ASP A 89 5.64 -7.09 -10.14
N GLY A 90 6.82 -7.65 -9.86
CA GLY A 90 7.86 -6.97 -9.10
C GLY A 90 8.32 -5.67 -9.79
N GLY A 91 8.38 -5.66 -11.12
CA GLY A 91 8.74 -4.46 -11.89
C GLY A 91 7.71 -3.35 -11.75
N GLN A 92 6.42 -3.69 -11.72
CA GLN A 92 5.37 -2.72 -11.45
C GLN A 92 5.46 -2.16 -10.02
N ILE A 93 5.72 -3.03 -9.04
CA ILE A 93 5.84 -2.62 -7.63
C ILE A 93 7.05 -1.71 -7.43
N ASP A 94 8.18 -2.04 -8.06
CA ASP A 94 9.43 -1.26 -8.03
C ASP A 94 9.27 0.11 -8.71
N SER A 95 8.54 0.16 -9.82
CA SER A 95 8.20 1.41 -10.52
C SER A 95 7.31 2.35 -9.68
N GLY A 96 6.62 1.81 -8.66
CA GLY A 96 5.68 2.59 -7.84
C GLY A 96 4.42 3.03 -8.60
N VAL A 97 4.17 2.49 -9.79
CA VAL A 97 3.05 2.88 -10.66
C VAL A 97 1.87 1.96 -10.42
N LEU A 98 0.82 2.51 -9.81
CA LEU A 98 -0.44 1.79 -9.62
C LEU A 98 -1.03 1.36 -10.98
N SER A 99 -1.57 0.14 -11.07
CA SER A 99 -2.15 -0.38 -12.33
C SER A 99 -3.25 0.54 -12.84
N GLU A 100 -3.45 0.72 -14.15
CA GLU A 100 -4.64 1.44 -14.70
C GLU A 100 -5.98 0.68 -14.49
N GLY A 101 -6.13 -0.05 -13.37
CA GLY A 101 -7.33 -0.79 -13.02
C GLY A 101 -8.41 0.12 -12.44
N ASP A 102 -9.52 0.18 -13.16
CA ASP A 102 -10.79 0.91 -12.95
C ASP A 102 -10.76 2.42 -13.29
N ARG A 103 -10.98 2.71 -14.58
CA ARG A 103 -11.77 3.88 -15.02
C ARG A 103 -13.24 3.65 -14.72
#